data_AF-A0A151RY13-F1
#
_entry.id   AF-A0A151RY13-F1
#
_cell.length_a   1.000
_cell.length_b   1.000
_cell.length_c   1.000
_cell.angle_alpha   90.00
_cell.angle_beta   90.00
_cell.angle_gamma   90.00
#
_symmetry.space_group_name_H-M   'P 1'
#
loop_
_entity.id
_entity.type
_entity.pdbx_description
1 polymer ?
#
loop_
_entity_poly.entity_id
_entity_poly.type
_entity_poly.pdbx_seq_one_letter_code
_entity_poly.pdbx_strand_id
1 'polypeptide(L)'
;MHFFPFNVANSTYFQLMVDALCITSPSYKVPRMHTICSYLLNMWVDDVKKLVEDYRSIWKKTDYTLIADGFCPKGILFLKFINVSHASKTVDMLYKLFKEVVLYVGTKNIVHMVTDNAANYVVASRLLEVEFLKLFWSPYATHCINLMFRGISKVVSHASKNAKYAYNHCYAFYLKRKHIGGKEILHLAPTHFTSNFIP
;
A
#
# COMPACT_ATOMS: atom_id res chain seq x y z
N MET A 1 7.52 12.95 -3.52
CA MET A 1 8.69 12.07 -3.41
C MET A 1 8.50 10.94 -4.42
N HIS A 2 9.29 10.93 -5.51
CA HIS A 2 9.18 9.91 -6.55
C HIS A 2 10.00 8.68 -6.13
N PHE A 3 9.32 7.55 -5.92
CA PHE A 3 9.98 6.26 -5.66
C PHE A 3 10.46 5.67 -6.98
N PHE A 4 11.78 5.62 -7.19
CA PHE A 4 12.37 4.84 -8.27
C PHE A 4 12.63 3.42 -7.78
N PRO A 5 12.08 2.39 -8.43
CA PRO A 5 12.40 1.01 -8.06
C PRO A 5 13.89 0.75 -8.26
N PHE A 6 14.50 -0.05 -7.37
CA PHE A 6 15.94 -0.37 -7.47
C PHE A 6 16.31 -1.06 -8.80
N ASN A 7 15.35 -1.64 -9.51
CA ASN A 7 15.58 -2.19 -10.85
C ASN A 7 15.95 -1.12 -11.90
N VAL A 8 15.76 0.17 -11.61
CA VAL A 8 16.09 1.29 -12.51
C VAL A 8 17.60 1.32 -12.81
N ALA A 9 18.45 0.82 -11.92
CA ALA A 9 19.88 0.70 -12.20
C ALA A 9 20.23 -0.37 -13.26
N ASN A 10 19.31 -1.30 -13.54
CA ASN A 10 19.44 -2.25 -14.64
C ASN A 10 18.84 -1.70 -15.95
N SER A 11 18.33 -0.46 -15.93
CA SER A 11 17.78 0.18 -17.11
C SER A 11 18.88 0.65 -18.06
N THR A 12 18.61 0.57 -19.36
CA THR A 12 19.46 1.14 -20.41
C THR A 12 19.69 2.64 -20.21
N TYR A 13 18.71 3.36 -19.64
CA TYR A 13 18.84 4.78 -19.33
C TYR A 13 19.86 5.06 -18.21
N PHE A 14 20.00 4.16 -17.24
CA PHE A 14 21.01 4.30 -16.18
C PHE A 14 22.42 4.07 -16.72
N GLN A 15 22.58 3.11 -17.64
CA GLN A 15 23.85 2.90 -18.34
C GLN A 15 24.23 4.10 -19.19
N LEU A 16 23.30 4.68 -19.98
CA LEU A 16 23.56 5.89 -20.76
C LEU A 16 23.98 7.08 -19.89
N MET A 17 23.37 7.25 -18.71
CA MET A 17 23.79 8.26 -17.74
C MET A 17 25.21 8.02 -17.23
N VAL A 18 25.53 6.76 -16.91
CA VAL A 18 26.86 6.36 -16.45
C VAL A 18 27.92 6.59 -17.52
N ASP A 19 27.65 6.21 -18.77
CA ASP A 19 28.58 6.39 -19.89
C ASP A 19 28.89 7.88 -20.14
N ALA A 20 27.86 8.75 -20.07
CA ALA A 20 28.04 10.19 -20.20
C ALA A 20 28.92 10.79 -19.07
N LEU A 21 28.82 10.26 -17.85
CA LEU A 21 29.66 10.67 -16.72
C LEU A 21 31.12 10.20 -16.89
N CYS A 22 31.34 9.00 -17.43
CA CYS A 22 32.69 8.49 -17.70
C CYS A 22 33.40 9.29 -18.82
N ILE A 23 32.66 9.81 -19.81
CA ILE A 23 33.21 10.69 -20.85
C ILE A 23 33.72 12.03 -20.26
N THR A 24 33.01 12.57 -19.27
CA THR A 24 33.33 13.87 -18.66
C THR A 24 34.37 13.77 -17.53
N SER A 25 34.63 12.58 -16.99
CA SER A 25 35.65 12.34 -15.96
C SER A 25 36.27 10.94 -16.13
N PRO A 26 37.35 10.81 -16.92
CA PRO A 26 37.95 9.52 -17.26
C PRO A 26 38.49 8.71 -16.06
N SER A 27 38.71 9.36 -14.91
CA SER A 27 39.14 8.74 -13.66
C SER A 27 37.99 8.29 -12.75
N TYR A 28 36.73 8.58 -13.11
CA TYR A 28 35.57 8.25 -12.29
C TYR A 28 35.25 6.75 -12.39
N LYS A 29 35.37 6.03 -11.26
CA LYS A 29 34.87 4.66 -11.13
C LYS A 29 33.43 4.67 -10.65
N VAL A 30 32.55 4.16 -11.49
CA VAL A 30 31.13 3.99 -11.18
C VAL A 30 30.99 3.11 -9.93
N PRO A 31 30.35 3.60 -8.85
CA PRO A 31 30.12 2.78 -7.67
C PRO A 31 29.23 1.58 -8.02
N ARG A 32 29.50 0.42 -7.42
CA ARG A 32 28.64 -0.76 -7.63
C ARG A 32 27.23 -0.47 -7.16
N MET A 33 26.23 -1.07 -7.81
CA MET A 33 24.82 -0.91 -7.46
C MET A 33 24.55 -1.14 -5.97
N HIS A 34 25.15 -2.18 -5.38
CA HIS A 34 25.05 -2.45 -3.94
C HIS A 34 25.57 -1.28 -3.09
N THR A 35 26.67 -0.64 -3.50
CA THR A 35 27.26 0.52 -2.81
C THR A 35 26.34 1.73 -2.90
N ILE A 36 25.75 2.01 -4.08
CA ILE A 36 24.78 3.09 -4.26
C ILE A 36 23.53 2.82 -3.41
N CYS A 37 22.99 1.60 -3.45
CA CYS A 37 21.82 1.22 -2.67
C CYS A 37 22.07 1.31 -1.17
N SER A 38 23.20 0.80 -0.70
CA SER A 38 23.56 0.85 0.72
C SER A 38 23.77 2.28 1.20
N TYR A 39 24.46 3.10 0.40
CA TYR A 39 24.71 4.51 0.71
C TYR A 39 23.40 5.31 0.75
N LEU A 40 22.58 5.21 -0.31
CA LEU A 40 21.28 5.88 -0.35
C LEU A 40 20.39 5.39 0.79
N LEU A 41 20.32 4.09 1.06
CA LEU A 41 19.53 3.54 2.16
C LEU A 41 20.00 4.10 3.51
N ASN A 42 21.31 4.17 3.76
CA ASN A 42 21.85 4.75 4.99
C ASN A 42 21.50 6.24 5.10
N MET A 43 21.60 7.00 4.01
CA MET A 43 21.14 8.40 3.97
C MET A 43 19.66 8.50 4.31
N TRP A 44 18.80 7.68 3.69
CA TRP A 44 17.36 7.66 3.97
C TRP A 44 17.08 7.30 5.42
N VAL A 45 17.80 6.33 5.98
CA VAL A 45 17.67 5.94 7.39
C VAL A 45 18.04 7.12 8.30
N ASP A 46 19.12 7.83 8.00
CA ASP A 46 19.56 8.96 8.80
C ASP A 46 18.62 10.17 8.68
N ASP A 47 18.07 10.44 7.50
CA ASP A 47 17.06 11.48 7.29
C ASP A 47 15.77 11.15 8.04
N VAL A 48 15.31 9.90 7.98
CA VAL A 48 14.15 9.44 8.76
C VAL A 48 14.42 9.55 10.26
N LYS A 49 15.61 9.18 10.75
CA LYS A 49 15.97 9.35 12.17
C LYS A 49 15.91 10.81 12.61
N LYS A 50 16.49 11.73 11.84
CA LYS A 50 16.42 13.17 12.15
C LYS A 50 14.98 13.64 12.23
N LEU A 51 14.18 13.26 11.24
CA LEU A 51 12.77 13.60 11.20
C LEU A 51 12.02 13.02 12.42
N VAL A 52 12.28 11.76 12.82
CA VAL A 52 11.71 11.18 14.04
C VAL A 52 12.10 11.98 15.30
N GLU A 53 13.35 12.39 15.43
CA GLU A 53 13.81 13.22 16.57
C GLU A 53 13.16 14.60 16.59
N ASP A 54 12.97 15.25 15.42
CA ASP A 54 12.25 16.53 15.33
C ASP A 54 10.82 16.39 15.89
N TYR A 55 10.13 15.32 15.51
CA TYR A 55 8.78 15.01 16.01
C TYR A 55 8.76 14.63 17.48
N ARG A 56 9.84 14.09 18.04
CA ARG A 56 9.94 13.69 19.45
C ARG A 56 9.73 14.86 20.40
N SER A 57 10.13 16.06 19.99
CA SER A 57 9.88 17.31 20.73
C SER A 57 8.39 17.67 20.82
N ILE A 58 7.60 17.23 19.82
CA ILE A 58 6.16 17.47 19.69
C ILE A 58 5.36 16.36 20.38
N TRP A 59 5.95 15.16 20.58
CA TRP A 59 5.24 13.99 21.11
C TRP A 59 4.52 14.23 22.44
N LYS A 60 5.02 15.15 23.27
CA LYS A 60 4.39 15.50 24.56
C LYS A 60 3.16 16.39 24.46
N LYS A 61 2.86 16.95 23.28
CA LYS A 61 1.81 17.96 23.07
C LYS A 61 0.58 17.44 22.35
N THR A 62 0.67 16.30 21.68
CA THR A 62 -0.41 15.77 20.83
C THR A 62 -0.55 14.27 21.00
N ASP A 63 -1.78 13.79 20.86
CA ASP A 63 -2.06 12.36 20.83
C ASP A 63 -1.83 11.79 19.42
N TYR A 64 -1.33 10.56 19.35
CA TYR A 64 -0.99 9.89 18.10
C TYR A 64 -1.78 8.61 17.88
N THR A 65 -1.98 8.31 16.60
CA THR A 65 -2.49 7.02 16.12
C THR A 65 -1.35 6.21 15.54
N LEU A 66 -1.15 4.99 16.05
CA LEU A 66 -0.24 4.01 15.48
C LEU A 66 -0.96 3.20 14.41
N ILE A 67 -0.51 3.29 13.17
CA ILE A 67 -1.03 2.49 12.06
C ILE A 67 -0.02 1.39 11.75
N ALA A 68 -0.42 0.12 11.87
CA ALA A 68 0.39 -1.02 11.50
C ALA A 68 -0.15 -1.68 10.22
N ASP A 69 0.75 -1.98 9.27
CA ASP A 69 0.43 -2.62 7.98
C ASP A 69 -0.53 -1.81 7.08
N GLY A 70 -0.58 -0.48 7.26
CA GLY A 70 -1.46 0.43 6.54
C GLY A 70 -0.72 1.56 5.81
N PHE A 71 -1.27 2.02 4.69
CA PHE A 71 -0.78 3.18 3.93
C PHE A 71 -1.76 4.35 4.04
N CYS A 72 -1.40 5.43 4.73
CA CYS A 72 -2.16 6.68 4.68
C CYS A 72 -1.42 7.72 3.82
N PRO A 73 -2.06 8.30 2.80
CA PRO A 73 -1.40 9.17 1.82
C PRO A 73 -1.03 10.58 2.35
N LYS A 74 -1.39 10.97 3.58
CA LYS A 74 -1.07 12.30 4.13
C LYS A 74 -0.71 12.23 5.62
N GLY A 75 0.38 12.93 6.00
CA GLY A 75 0.70 13.24 7.40
C GLY A 75 1.22 12.09 8.27
N ILE A 76 1.73 11.01 7.67
CA ILE A 76 2.33 9.90 8.43
C ILE A 76 3.81 10.17 8.70
N LEU A 77 4.19 10.00 9.97
CA LEU A 77 5.57 9.73 10.36
C LEU A 77 5.83 8.22 10.26
N PHE A 78 6.72 7.83 9.35
CA PHE A 78 7.20 6.46 9.32
C PHE A 78 8.17 6.24 10.49
N LEU A 79 7.78 5.39 11.43
CA LEU A 79 8.54 5.18 12.66
C LEU A 79 9.50 4.00 12.56
N LYS A 80 9.01 2.85 12.08
CA LYS A 80 9.76 1.61 12.03
C LYS A 80 9.15 0.68 10.98
N PHE A 81 10.01 -0.02 10.23
CA PHE A 81 9.62 -1.17 9.42
C PHE A 81 10.38 -2.39 9.90
N ILE A 82 9.66 -3.49 10.02
CA ILE A 82 10.19 -4.76 10.46
C ILE A 82 9.84 -5.76 9.38
N ASN A 83 10.85 -6.29 8.70
CA ASN A 83 10.62 -7.32 7.72
C ASN A 83 10.36 -8.66 8.43
N VAL A 84 9.11 -9.10 8.37
CA VAL A 84 8.67 -10.41 8.91
C VAL A 84 8.23 -11.35 7.80
N SER A 85 8.68 -11.16 6.55
CA SER A 85 8.34 -12.01 5.40
C SER A 85 8.65 -13.50 5.62
N HIS A 86 9.66 -13.80 6.43
CA HIS A 86 10.12 -15.16 6.71
C HIS A 86 9.69 -15.69 8.09
N ALA A 87 8.94 -14.90 8.86
CA ALA A 87 8.45 -15.28 10.18
C ALA A 87 6.94 -15.54 10.14
N SER A 88 6.48 -16.57 10.87
CA SER A 88 5.05 -16.72 11.10
C SER A 88 4.56 -15.53 11.93
N LYS A 89 3.55 -14.81 11.40
CA LYS A 89 2.91 -13.67 12.09
C LYS A 89 2.05 -14.19 13.25
N THR A 90 2.66 -14.76 14.28
CA THR A 90 1.94 -15.23 15.48
C THR A 90 1.44 -14.06 16.30
N VAL A 91 0.41 -14.31 17.12
CA VAL A 91 -0.14 -13.31 18.05
C VAL A 91 0.96 -12.78 18.98
N ASP A 92 1.78 -13.66 19.55
CA ASP A 92 2.85 -13.28 20.48
C ASP A 92 3.91 -12.38 19.83
N MET A 93 4.27 -12.67 18.58
CA MET A 93 5.25 -11.88 17.85
C MET A 93 4.68 -10.47 17.55
N LEU A 94 3.46 -10.40 17.02
CA LEU A 94 2.79 -9.11 16.76
C LEU A 94 2.63 -8.29 18.05
N TYR A 95 2.18 -8.92 19.13
CA TYR A 95 2.02 -8.27 20.43
C TYR A 95 3.34 -7.68 20.93
N LYS A 96 4.43 -8.46 20.92
CA LYS A 96 5.77 -7.97 21.32
C LYS A 96 6.24 -6.80 20.46
N LEU A 97 6.07 -6.88 19.14
CA LEU A 97 6.47 -5.82 18.22
C LEU A 97 5.70 -4.52 18.47
N PHE A 98 4.38 -4.62 18.57
CA PHE A 98 3.53 -3.47 18.83
C PHE A 98 3.79 -2.86 20.21
N LYS A 99 3.99 -3.70 21.23
CA LYS A 99 4.38 -3.26 22.57
C LYS A 99 5.69 -2.48 22.56
N GLU A 100 6.70 -2.98 21.86
CA GLU A 100 8.00 -2.30 21.72
C GLU A 100 7.82 -0.89 21.15
N VAL A 101 6.98 -0.75 20.11
CA VAL A 101 6.68 0.54 19.49
C VAL A 101 5.92 1.47 20.45
N VAL A 102 4.91 0.96 21.17
CA VAL A 102 4.16 1.74 22.15
C VAL A 102 5.07 2.26 23.27
N LEU A 103 5.99 1.42 23.75
CA LEU A 103 6.96 1.83 24.78
C LEU A 103 7.99 2.82 24.23
N TYR A 104 8.45 2.64 22.99
CA TYR A 104 9.41 3.54 22.35
C TYR A 104 8.87 4.96 22.17
N VAL A 105 7.62 5.09 21.71
CA VAL A 105 6.94 6.39 21.56
C VAL A 105 6.50 6.95 22.92
N GLY A 106 6.13 6.06 23.83
CA GLY A 106 5.60 6.36 25.15
C GLY A 106 4.09 6.13 25.22
N THR A 107 3.66 5.40 26.24
CA THR A 107 2.27 4.97 26.45
C THR A 107 1.27 6.11 26.63
N LYS A 108 1.76 7.32 26.96
CA LYS A 108 0.91 8.53 27.08
C LYS A 108 0.66 9.21 25.74
N ASN A 109 1.48 8.93 24.72
CA ASN A 109 1.46 9.62 23.45
C ASN A 109 0.65 8.84 22.39
N ILE A 110 0.54 7.51 22.53
CA ILE A 110 -0.30 6.69 21.64
C ILE A 110 -1.64 6.43 22.30
N VAL A 111 -2.71 6.99 21.73
CA VAL A 111 -4.09 6.80 22.22
C VAL A 111 -4.89 5.85 21.35
N HIS A 112 -4.43 5.59 20.11
CA HIS A 112 -5.18 4.78 19.16
C HIS A 112 -4.25 3.91 18.34
N MET A 113 -4.65 2.66 18.11
CA MET A 113 -3.97 1.70 17.25
C MET A 113 -4.91 1.24 16.14
N VAL A 114 -4.42 1.29 14.91
CA VAL A 114 -5.14 0.84 13.72
C VAL A 114 -4.34 -0.26 13.05
N THR A 115 -4.94 -1.44 12.87
CA THR A 115 -4.26 -2.60 12.26
C THR A 115 -5.14 -3.31 11.24
N ASP A 116 -4.57 -4.21 10.45
CA ASP A 116 -5.36 -5.14 9.63
C ASP A 116 -6.38 -5.93 10.48
N ASN A 117 -7.46 -6.39 9.84
CA ASN A 117 -8.55 -7.13 10.48
C ASN A 117 -8.30 -8.65 10.58
N ALA A 118 -7.12 -9.13 10.17
CA ALA A 118 -6.73 -10.52 10.35
C ALA A 118 -6.72 -10.92 11.84
N ALA A 119 -7.19 -12.13 12.14
CA ALA A 119 -7.47 -12.58 13.51
C ALA A 119 -6.28 -12.44 14.46
N ASN A 120 -5.07 -12.72 13.98
CA ASN A 120 -3.84 -12.57 14.77
C ASN A 120 -3.52 -11.10 15.14
N TYR A 121 -3.79 -10.14 14.25
CA TYR A 121 -3.64 -8.70 14.54
C TYR A 121 -4.70 -8.24 15.54
N VAL A 122 -5.95 -8.65 15.34
CA VAL A 122 -7.06 -8.33 16.26
C VAL A 122 -6.71 -8.79 17.68
N VAL A 123 -6.30 -10.05 17.87
CA VAL A 123 -5.96 -10.57 19.21
C VAL A 123 -4.77 -9.82 19.79
N ALA A 124 -3.69 -9.63 19.03
CA ALA A 124 -2.50 -8.92 19.52
C ALA A 124 -2.79 -7.47 19.94
N SER A 125 -3.61 -6.76 19.17
CA SER A 125 -3.99 -5.38 19.50
C SER A 125 -4.97 -5.28 20.67
N ARG A 126 -5.90 -6.23 20.81
CA ARG A 126 -6.79 -6.29 21.99
C ARG A 126 -6.02 -6.56 23.27
N LEU A 127 -4.96 -7.38 23.23
CA LEU A 127 -4.07 -7.57 24.39
C LEU A 127 -3.40 -6.26 24.82
N LEU A 128 -3.02 -5.40 23.87
CA LEU A 128 -2.43 -4.09 24.17
C LEU A 128 -3.43 -3.10 24.73
N GLU A 129 -4.67 -3.09 24.24
CA GLU A 129 -5.75 -2.25 24.76
C GLU A 129 -6.06 -2.61 26.23
N VAL A 130 -5.98 -3.89 26.60
CA VAL A 130 -6.09 -4.33 28.00
C VAL A 130 -4.88 -3.90 28.84
N GLU A 131 -3.65 -4.02 28.32
CA GLU A 131 -2.44 -3.63 29.05
C GLU A 131 -2.33 -2.10 29.21
N PHE A 132 -2.68 -1.35 28.17
CA PHE A 132 -2.56 0.10 28.12
C PHE A 132 -3.96 0.72 28.07
N LEU A 133 -4.55 0.98 29.25
CA LEU A 133 -5.94 1.46 29.40
C LEU A 133 -6.30 2.76 28.63
N LYS A 134 -5.32 3.51 28.13
CA LYS A 134 -5.52 4.73 27.32
C LYS A 134 -5.46 4.48 25.82
N LEU A 135 -5.11 3.26 25.41
CA LEU A 135 -4.95 2.87 24.02
C LEU A 135 -6.22 2.19 23.53
N PHE A 136 -6.86 2.76 22.54
CA PHE A 136 -8.00 2.14 21.85
C PHE A 136 -7.54 1.41 20.59
N TRP A 137 -8.27 0.39 20.17
CA TRP A 137 -8.01 -0.29 18.89
C TRP A 137 -9.18 -0.19 17.91
N SER A 138 -8.86 0.01 16.62
CA SER A 138 -9.83 -0.15 15.53
C SER A 138 -9.23 -0.88 14.31
N PRO A 139 -10.06 -1.57 13.51
CA PRO A 139 -9.61 -2.23 12.30
C PRO A 139 -9.36 -1.22 11.16
N TYR A 140 -8.40 -1.52 10.30
CA TYR A 140 -8.07 -0.69 9.16
C TYR A 140 -9.18 -0.74 8.11
N ALA A 141 -9.76 0.43 7.81
CA ALA A 141 -10.96 0.57 6.97
C ALA A 141 -10.79 0.08 5.52
N THR A 142 -9.55 -0.09 5.05
CA THR A 142 -9.28 -0.59 3.70
C THR A 142 -9.81 -2.01 3.49
N HIS A 143 -9.90 -2.84 4.54
CA HIS A 143 -10.52 -4.16 4.41
C HIS A 143 -12.00 -4.04 4.04
N CYS A 144 -12.74 -3.15 4.72
CA CYS A 144 -14.14 -2.87 4.42
C CYS A 144 -14.32 -2.32 3.01
N ILE A 145 -13.46 -1.37 2.61
CA ILE A 145 -13.46 -0.80 1.26
C ILE A 145 -13.16 -1.86 0.20
N ASN A 146 -12.18 -2.74 0.44
CA ASN A 146 -11.83 -3.82 -0.46
C ASN A 146 -12.96 -4.85 -0.60
N LEU A 147 -13.67 -5.15 0.49
CA LEU A 147 -14.88 -6.00 0.45
C LEU A 147 -16.00 -5.36 -0.37
N MET A 148 -16.25 -4.06 -0.21
CA MET A 148 -17.20 -3.31 -1.03
C MET A 148 -16.83 -3.37 -2.51
N PHE A 149 -15.56 -3.13 -2.84
CA PHE A 149 -15.08 -3.22 -4.22
C PHE A 149 -15.17 -4.63 -4.79
N ARG A 150 -14.94 -5.67 -4.00
CA ARG A 150 -15.10 -7.06 -4.43
C ARG A 150 -16.56 -7.39 -4.75
N GLY A 151 -17.50 -6.84 -3.97
CA GLY A 151 -18.94 -6.90 -4.27
C GLY A 151 -19.27 -6.25 -5.61
N ILE A 152 -18.83 -5.01 -5.81
CA ILE A 152 -19.03 -4.26 -7.06
C ILE A 152 -18.42 -5.01 -8.24
N SER A 153 -17.19 -5.50 -8.11
CA SER A 153 -16.48 -6.27 -9.14
C SER A 153 -17.26 -7.54 -9.54
N LYS A 154 -17.81 -8.28 -8.58
CA LYS A 154 -18.68 -9.44 -8.88
C LYS A 154 -19.91 -9.03 -9.70
N VAL A 155 -20.60 -7.97 -9.30
CA VAL A 155 -21.78 -7.47 -10.04
C VAL A 155 -21.40 -7.06 -11.46
N VAL A 156 -20.32 -6.29 -11.61
CA VAL A 156 -19.79 -5.87 -12.93
C VAL A 156 -19.43 -7.08 -13.77
N SER A 157 -18.75 -8.08 -13.20
CA SER A 157 -18.39 -9.31 -13.91
C SER A 157 -19.61 -10.13 -14.38
N HIS A 158 -20.68 -10.15 -13.59
CA HIS A 158 -21.90 -10.89 -13.91
C HIS A 158 -22.70 -10.16 -14.99
N ALA A 159 -22.87 -8.84 -14.84
CA ALA A 159 -23.50 -7.98 -15.84
C ALA A 159 -22.77 -8.05 -17.19
N SER A 160 -21.44 -8.06 -17.15
CA SER A 160 -20.58 -8.30 -18.30
C SER A 160 -20.84 -9.64 -19.00
N LYS A 161 -20.88 -10.75 -18.26
CA LYS A 161 -21.16 -12.07 -18.82
C LYS A 161 -22.55 -12.12 -19.46
N ASN A 162 -23.54 -11.52 -18.82
CA ASN A 162 -24.91 -11.45 -19.33
C ASN A 162 -24.99 -10.58 -20.59
N ALA A 163 -24.27 -9.45 -20.62
CA ALA A 163 -24.15 -8.63 -21.83
C ALA A 163 -23.52 -9.44 -22.97
N LYS A 164 -22.37 -10.10 -22.74
CA LYS A 164 -21.72 -10.97 -23.74
C LYS A 164 -22.67 -12.05 -24.26
N TYR A 165 -23.42 -12.72 -23.38
CA TYR A 165 -24.42 -13.71 -23.77
C TYR A 165 -25.50 -13.12 -24.68
N ALA A 166 -26.04 -11.96 -24.31
CA ALA A 166 -27.06 -11.26 -25.10
C ALA A 166 -26.55 -10.78 -26.46
N TYR A 167 -25.26 -10.49 -26.61
CA TYR A 167 -24.64 -10.13 -27.89
C TYR A 167 -24.27 -11.35 -28.75
N ASN A 168 -23.86 -12.46 -28.14
CA ASN A 168 -23.30 -13.61 -28.87
C ASN A 168 -24.33 -14.69 -29.25
N HIS A 169 -25.56 -14.64 -28.71
CA HIS A 169 -26.64 -15.57 -29.08
C HIS A 169 -27.72 -14.89 -29.93
N CYS A 170 -27.99 -15.43 -31.13
CA CYS A 170 -28.92 -14.85 -32.11
C CYS A 170 -30.31 -14.53 -31.55
N TYR A 171 -30.89 -15.45 -30.77
CA TYR A 171 -32.22 -15.26 -30.18
C TYR A 171 -32.22 -14.20 -29.07
N ALA A 172 -31.23 -14.22 -28.18
CA ALA A 172 -31.08 -13.22 -27.12
C ALA A 172 -30.80 -11.83 -27.70
N PHE A 173 -30.00 -11.75 -28.77
CA PHE A 173 -29.71 -10.51 -29.50
C PHE A 173 -30.95 -9.92 -30.17
N TYR A 174 -31.76 -10.77 -30.80
CA TYR A 174 -33.04 -10.37 -31.40
C TYR A 174 -34.00 -9.80 -30.34
N LEU A 175 -34.18 -10.50 -29.21
CA LEU A 175 -35.03 -10.04 -28.11
C LEU A 175 -34.53 -8.71 -27.53
N LYS A 176 -33.21 -8.57 -27.33
CA LYS A 176 -32.58 -7.32 -26.90
C LYS A 176 -32.91 -6.16 -27.84
N ARG A 177 -32.75 -6.35 -29.17
CA ARG A 177 -33.09 -5.30 -30.15
C ARG A 177 -34.56 -4.90 -30.08
N LYS A 178 -35.46 -5.89 -29.92
CA LYS A 178 -36.90 -5.66 -29.82
C LYS A 178 -37.30 -4.86 -28.58
N HIS A 179 -36.70 -5.14 -27.42
CA HIS A 179 -37.10 -4.52 -26.14
C HIS A 179 -36.39 -3.21 -25.80
N ILE A 180 -35.16 -3.00 -26.30
CA ILE A 180 -34.37 -1.78 -26.00
C ILE A 180 -34.30 -0.83 -27.22
N GLY A 181 -35.14 -1.05 -28.24
CA GLY A 181 -35.24 -0.18 -29.41
C GLY A 181 -33.92 -0.03 -30.18
N GLY A 182 -33.13 -1.11 -30.25
CA GLY A 182 -31.82 -1.11 -30.92
C GLY A 182 -30.67 -0.44 -30.16
N LYS A 183 -30.89 0.10 -28.95
CA LYS A 183 -29.82 0.74 -28.15
C LYS A 183 -28.74 -0.27 -27.71
N GLU A 184 -27.50 0.21 -27.60
CA GLU A 184 -26.38 -0.59 -27.11
C GLU A 184 -26.38 -0.64 -25.57
N ILE A 185 -26.07 -1.83 -25.01
CA ILE A 185 -25.92 -2.01 -23.55
C ILE A 185 -24.50 -1.65 -23.13
N LEU A 186 -23.53 -1.86 -24.01
CA LEU A 186 -22.14 -1.48 -23.82
C LEU A 186 -21.88 -0.24 -24.68
N HIS A 187 -21.42 0.84 -24.07
CA HIS A 187 -20.93 2.01 -24.78
C HIS A 187 -19.40 1.96 -24.76
N LEU A 188 -18.73 1.97 -25.92
CA LEU A 188 -17.27 2.07 -25.95
C LEU A 188 -16.87 3.44 -25.38
N ALA A 189 -16.15 3.45 -24.26
CA ALA A 189 -15.54 4.67 -23.74
C ALA A 189 -14.29 5.01 -24.59
N PRO A 190 -14.02 6.29 -24.90
CA PRO A 190 -12.85 6.70 -25.70
C PRO A 190 -11.49 6.40 -25.05
N THR A 191 -11.44 6.06 -23.76
CA THR A 191 -10.22 5.89 -22.98
C THR A 191 -9.93 4.41 -22.69
N HIS A 192 -8.76 3.96 -23.14
CA HIS A 192 -8.22 2.58 -23.12
C HIS A 192 -8.09 1.89 -21.75
N PHE A 193 -8.53 2.51 -20.65
CA PHE A 193 -8.44 1.92 -19.30
C PHE A 193 -9.69 1.12 -18.89
N THR A 194 -10.71 1.00 -19.74
CA THR A 194 -11.89 0.15 -19.48
C THR A 194 -12.24 -0.81 -20.62
N SER A 195 -11.31 -1.04 -21.55
CA SER A 195 -11.49 -1.93 -22.71
C SER A 195 -11.17 -3.40 -22.41
N ASN A 196 -11.64 -3.95 -21.29
CA ASN A 196 -11.73 -5.41 -21.13
C ASN A 196 -13.09 -5.94 -21.61
N PHE A 197 -13.62 -5.37 -22.69
CA PHE A 197 -14.77 -5.92 -23.42
C PHE A 197 -14.57 -5.71 -24.90
N ILE A 198 -13.94 -6.70 -25.54
CA ILE A 198 -13.92 -6.87 -26.99
C ILE A 198 -14.31 -8.35 -27.27
N PRO A 199 -15.04 -8.64 -28.38
CA PRO A 199 -15.86 -9.84 -28.60
C PRO A 199 -15.15 -11.18 -28.40
#